data_AF-A0A7C0XB61-F1
#
_entry.id   AF-A0A7C0XB61-F1
#
_cell.length_a   1.000
_cell.length_b   1.000
_cell.length_c   1.000
_cell.angle_alpha   90.00
_cell.angle_beta   90.00
_cell.angle_gamma   90.00
#
_symmetry.space_group_name_H-M   'P 1'
#
loop_
_entity.id
_entity.type
_entity.pdbx_description
1 polymer ?
#
loop_
_entity_poly.entity_id
_entity_poly.type
_entity_poly.pdbx_seq_one_letter_code
_entity_poly.pdbx_strand_id
1 'polypeptide(L)'
;MKKLITLFLIALPFLLQGQDKLLIPMDHTQTDHLKAYGIAYKVLERGIDVEWLLNYRGGSFMMDDYPEIEQLCELKGVRFERVSPAQQAQIYAEIEENNMNNVLLEKAPKVAVYIPPYAEPWDDAVALALEYAEIPYDRIYDEDILKGKLSEYD
;
A
#
# COMPACT_ATOMS: atom_id res chain seq x y z
N MET A 1 -4.22 -33.65 35.19
CA MET A 1 -4.23 -33.83 33.71
C MET A 1 -5.53 -33.37 33.07
N LYS A 2 -6.71 -33.91 33.41
CA LYS A 2 -8.00 -33.47 32.82
C LYS A 2 -8.27 -31.95 32.94
N LYS A 3 -8.04 -31.35 34.11
CA LYS A 3 -8.18 -29.88 34.32
C LYS A 3 -7.21 -29.04 33.48
N LEU A 4 -6.02 -29.57 33.16
CA LEU A 4 -5.01 -28.89 32.33
C LEU A 4 -5.41 -28.93 30.84
N ILE A 5 -5.98 -30.06 30.39
CA ILE A 5 -6.52 -30.21 29.03
C ILE A 5 -7.74 -29.30 28.83
N THR A 6 -8.63 -29.20 29.81
CA THR A 6 -9.78 -28.29 29.75
C THR A 6 -9.36 -26.82 29.71
N LEU A 7 -8.32 -26.42 30.46
CA LEU A 7 -7.78 -25.06 30.42
C LEU A 7 -7.16 -24.73 29.05
N PHE A 8 -6.45 -25.69 28.46
CA PHE A 8 -5.86 -25.54 27.14
C PHE A 8 -6.92 -25.44 26.03
N LEU A 9 -8.02 -26.20 26.13
CA LEU A 9 -9.13 -26.16 25.18
C LEU A 9 -9.91 -24.83 25.19
N ILE A 10 -9.97 -24.15 26.34
CA ILE A 10 -10.64 -22.84 26.48
C ILE A 10 -9.73 -21.69 26.04
N ALA A 11 -8.41 -21.83 26.16
CA ALA A 11 -7.45 -20.80 25.75
C ALA A 11 -7.14 -20.81 24.23
N LEU A 12 -7.30 -21.95 23.56
CA LEU A 12 -7.01 -22.10 22.13
C LEU A 12 -7.75 -21.11 21.20
N PRO A 13 -9.06 -20.82 21.37
CA PRO A 13 -9.75 -19.86 20.51
C PRO A 13 -9.32 -18.40 20.73
N PHE A 14 -8.69 -18.07 21.86
CA PHE A 14 -8.13 -16.72 22.08
C PHE A 14 -6.80 -16.48 21.37
N LEU A 15 -6.07 -17.54 21.01
CA LEU A 15 -4.79 -17.44 20.31
C LEU A 15 -4.93 -17.37 18.78
N LEU A 16 -6.14 -17.60 18.26
CA LEU A 16 -6.43 -17.66 16.82
C LEU A 16 -7.20 -16.43 16.32
N GLN A 17 -7.23 -15.33 17.08
CA GLN A 17 -7.77 -14.09 16.54
C GLN A 17 -6.81 -13.55 15.48
N GLY A 18 -7.29 -13.50 14.23
CA GLY A 18 -6.58 -12.81 13.15
C GLY A 18 -6.43 -11.33 13.49
N GLN A 19 -5.33 -10.74 13.06
CA GLN A 19 -5.10 -9.31 13.18
C GLN A 19 -6.09 -8.57 12.26
N ASP A 20 -6.66 -7.46 12.74
CA ASP A 20 -7.43 -6.57 11.89
C ASP A 20 -6.53 -5.97 10.81
N LYS A 21 -7.11 -5.73 9.64
CA LYS A 21 -6.45 -5.08 8.51
C LYS A 21 -6.93 -3.64 8.37
N LEU A 22 -6.07 -2.82 7.79
CA LEU A 22 -6.40 -1.48 7.32
C LEU A 22 -6.55 -1.54 5.80
N LEU A 23 -7.70 -1.10 5.30
CA LEU A 23 -8.01 -0.99 3.87
C LEU A 23 -8.08 0.49 3.47
N ILE A 24 -7.26 0.89 2.51
CA ILE A 24 -7.35 2.19 1.84
C ILE A 24 -8.15 1.97 0.54
N PRO A 25 -9.44 2.35 0.50
CA PRO A 25 -10.23 2.22 -0.72
C PRO A 25 -9.70 3.15 -1.81
N MET A 26 -9.75 2.72 -3.06
CA MET A 26 -9.30 3.52 -4.21
C MET A 26 -10.44 3.83 -5.21
N ASP A 27 -11.67 3.49 -4.83
CA ASP A 27 -12.88 3.89 -5.54
C ASP A 27 -13.24 5.38 -5.28
N HIS A 28 -14.44 5.79 -5.69
CA HIS A 28 -14.90 7.18 -5.56
C HIS A 28 -15.10 7.65 -4.10
N THR A 29 -15.00 6.76 -3.12
CA THR A 29 -15.11 7.14 -1.69
C THR A 29 -13.81 7.69 -1.13
N GLN A 30 -12.68 7.48 -1.81
CA GLN A 30 -11.38 7.97 -1.38
C GLN A 30 -11.34 9.51 -1.43
N THR A 31 -10.81 10.10 -0.35
CA THR A 31 -10.69 11.54 -0.17
C THR A 31 -9.45 12.11 -0.86
N ASP A 32 -8.38 11.34 -0.99
CA ASP A 32 -7.18 11.72 -1.73
C ASP A 32 -6.41 10.50 -2.28
N HIS A 33 -6.58 10.23 -3.58
CA HIS A 33 -5.94 9.08 -4.24
C HIS A 33 -4.42 9.21 -4.34
N LEU A 34 -3.89 10.42 -4.58
CA LEU A 34 -2.44 10.59 -4.75
C LEU A 34 -1.72 10.42 -3.41
N LYS A 35 -2.28 10.98 -2.33
CA LYS A 35 -1.75 10.75 -0.98
C LYS A 35 -1.89 9.29 -0.54
N ALA A 36 -2.93 8.57 -0.99
CA ALA A 36 -3.07 7.14 -0.72
C ALA A 36 -1.90 6.31 -1.26
N TYR A 37 -1.43 6.58 -2.49
CA TYR A 37 -0.20 5.97 -3.02
C TYR A 37 1.03 6.31 -2.17
N GLY A 38 1.12 7.57 -1.71
CA GLY A 38 2.18 8.02 -0.81
C GLY A 38 2.20 7.27 0.53
N ILE A 39 1.02 6.93 1.08
CA ILE A 39 0.91 6.12 2.29
C ILE A 39 1.38 4.70 2.02
N ALA A 40 0.88 4.04 0.96
CA ALA A 40 1.32 2.70 0.59
C ALA A 40 2.85 2.63 0.43
N TYR A 41 3.45 3.63 -0.24
CA TYR A 41 4.90 3.75 -0.37
C TYR A 41 5.61 3.84 0.99
N LYS A 42 5.16 4.73 1.89
CA LYS A 42 5.76 4.93 3.22
C LYS A 42 5.61 3.70 4.13
N VAL A 43 4.56 2.92 3.95
CA VAL A 43 4.35 1.65 4.67
C VAL A 43 5.38 0.62 4.19
N LEU A 44 5.57 0.51 2.87
CA LEU A 44 6.61 -0.34 2.29
C LEU A 44 8.03 0.08 2.70
N GLU A 45 8.31 1.39 2.84
CA GLU A 45 9.60 1.89 3.35
C GLU A 45 9.89 1.43 4.78
N ARG A 46 8.84 1.16 5.57
CA ARG A 46 8.95 0.63 6.94
C ARG A 46 9.08 -0.89 6.97
N GLY A 47 9.11 -1.55 5.81
CA GLY A 47 9.18 -3.01 5.69
C GLY A 47 7.88 -3.70 6.09
N ILE A 48 6.76 -3.00 5.99
CA ILE A 48 5.42 -3.57 6.20
C ILE A 48 4.86 -3.88 4.82
N ASP A 49 4.43 -5.13 4.62
CA ASP A 49 3.88 -5.57 3.35
C ASP A 49 2.52 -4.91 3.07
N VAL A 50 2.28 -4.63 1.78
CA VAL A 50 1.03 -4.07 1.29
C VAL A 50 0.47 -4.96 0.21
N GLU A 51 -0.79 -5.35 0.36
CA GLU A 51 -1.56 -6.06 -0.65
C GLU A 51 -2.24 -5.05 -1.57
N TRP A 52 -1.91 -5.10 -2.86
CA TRP A 52 -2.59 -4.33 -3.89
C TRP A 52 -3.70 -5.16 -4.52
N LEU A 53 -4.94 -4.82 -4.17
CA LEU A 53 -6.14 -5.52 -4.57
C LEU A 53 -6.63 -4.99 -5.93
N LEU A 54 -5.99 -5.46 -7.00
CA LEU A 54 -6.28 -5.09 -8.38
C LEU A 54 -7.75 -5.30 -8.74
N ASN A 55 -8.37 -4.25 -9.29
CA ASN A 55 -9.80 -4.16 -9.64
C ASN A 55 -10.80 -4.29 -8.48
N TYR A 56 -10.35 -4.59 -7.26
CA TYR A 56 -11.20 -4.49 -6.07
C TYR A 56 -11.26 -3.03 -5.61
N ARG A 57 -12.47 -2.44 -5.63
CA ARG A 57 -12.73 -1.05 -5.22
C ARG A 57 -11.67 -0.06 -5.76
N GLY A 58 -11.43 -0.10 -7.07
CA GLY A 58 -10.50 0.81 -7.75
C GLY A 58 -9.01 0.50 -7.57
N GLY A 59 -8.64 -0.70 -7.10
CA GLY A 59 -7.25 -1.04 -6.85
C GLY A 59 -6.81 -0.71 -5.43
N SER A 60 -7.62 -1.13 -4.44
CA SER A 60 -7.41 -0.78 -3.02
C SER A 60 -6.11 -1.33 -2.46
N PHE A 61 -5.59 -0.69 -1.41
CA PHE A 61 -4.45 -1.18 -0.66
C PHE A 61 -4.91 -1.76 0.67
N MET A 62 -4.42 -2.95 1.03
CA MET A 62 -4.69 -3.57 2.31
C MET A 62 -3.38 -3.91 3.01
N MET A 63 -3.32 -3.69 4.32
CA MET A 63 -2.12 -3.92 5.14
C MET A 63 -2.54 -4.26 6.58
N ASP A 64 -1.60 -4.73 7.40
CA ASP A 64 -1.85 -4.92 8.82
C ASP A 64 -2.22 -3.59 9.49
N ASP A 65 -3.24 -3.63 10.35
CA ASP A 65 -3.67 -2.43 11.07
C ASP A 65 -2.68 -2.10 12.19
N TYR A 66 -2.08 -0.91 12.08
CA TYR A 66 -1.17 -0.33 13.06
C TYR A 66 -1.60 1.12 13.34
N PRO A 67 -1.66 1.56 14.62
CA PRO A 67 -2.11 2.90 14.98
C PRO A 67 -1.34 4.04 14.28
N GLU A 68 -0.05 3.83 14.01
CA GLU A 68 0.78 4.81 13.30
C GLU A 68 0.43 4.96 11.81
N ILE A 69 -0.18 3.96 11.18
CA ILE A 69 -0.66 4.02 9.80
C ILE A 69 -2.00 4.74 9.76
N GLU A 70 -2.90 4.46 10.71
CA GLU A 70 -4.16 5.19 10.86
C GLU A 70 -3.91 6.69 11.06
N GLN A 71 -3.04 7.04 12.01
CA GLN A 71 -2.68 8.42 12.28
C GLN A 71 -2.05 9.09 11.04
N LEU A 72 -1.26 8.34 10.25
CA LEU A 72 -0.71 8.84 9.00
C LEU A 72 -1.82 9.10 7.97
N CYS A 73 -2.81 8.20 7.84
CA CYS A 73 -3.96 8.39 6.96
C CYS A 73 -4.77 9.63 7.37
N GLU A 74 -5.08 9.77 8.66
CA GLU A 74 -5.80 10.94 9.20
C GLU A 74 -5.04 12.24 8.93
N LEU A 75 -3.74 12.27 9.23
CA LEU A 75 -2.90 13.45 9.02
C LEU A 75 -2.80 13.86 7.54
N LYS A 76 -2.85 12.88 6.62
CA LYS A 76 -2.80 13.11 5.18
C LYS A 76 -4.16 13.25 4.54
N GLY A 77 -5.25 13.17 5.30
CA GLY A 77 -6.61 13.27 4.78
C GLY A 77 -6.99 12.12 3.85
N VAL A 78 -6.40 10.94 4.05
CA VAL A 78 -6.68 9.72 3.27
C VAL A 78 -7.72 8.89 4.00
N ARG A 79 -8.78 8.50 3.29
CA ARG A 79 -9.80 7.60 3.81
C ARG A 79 -9.22 6.20 3.97
N PHE A 80 -9.51 5.58 5.10
CA PHE A 80 -9.24 4.17 5.37
C PHE A 80 -10.42 3.52 6.10
N GLU A 81 -10.43 2.20 6.13
CA GLU A 81 -11.45 1.36 6.76
C GLU A 81 -10.76 0.23 7.52
N ARG A 82 -11.20 -0.05 8.76
CA ARG A 82 -10.79 -1.27 9.47
C ARG A 82 -11.55 -2.48 8.94
N VAL A 83 -10.83 -3.55 8.71
CA VAL A 83 -11.32 -4.80 8.13
C VAL A 83 -11.01 -5.93 9.10
N SER A 84 -12.05 -6.49 9.71
CA SER A 84 -11.92 -7.67 10.56
C SER A 84 -11.51 -8.90 9.74
N PRO A 85 -10.96 -9.96 10.38
CA PRO A 85 -10.61 -11.20 9.67
C PRO A 85 -11.78 -11.83 8.89
N ALA A 86 -13.01 -11.67 9.37
CA ALA A 86 -14.21 -12.16 8.68
C ALA A 86 -14.50 -11.35 7.39
N GLN A 87 -14.32 -10.02 7.45
CA GLN A 87 -14.47 -9.16 6.27
C GLN A 87 -13.34 -9.38 5.28
N GLN A 88 -12.10 -9.53 5.76
CA GLN A 88 -10.95 -9.85 4.92
C GLN A 88 -11.19 -11.13 4.10
N ALA A 89 -11.69 -12.19 4.73
CA ALA A 89 -12.03 -13.43 4.05
C ALA A 89 -13.13 -13.23 2.98
N GLN A 90 -14.10 -12.35 3.21
CA GLN A 90 -15.14 -12.01 2.22
C GLN A 90 -14.54 -11.24 1.04
N ILE A 91 -13.64 -10.30 1.29
CA ILE A 91 -12.94 -9.54 0.25
C ILE A 91 -12.13 -10.49 -0.64
N TYR A 92 -11.38 -11.42 -0.05
CA TYR A 92 -10.61 -12.40 -0.82
C TYR A 92 -11.51 -13.34 -1.63
N ALA A 93 -12.63 -13.81 -1.07
CA ALA A 93 -13.58 -14.61 -1.83
C ALA A 93 -14.16 -13.84 -3.02
N GLU A 94 -14.49 -12.55 -2.85
CA GLU A 94 -14.95 -11.70 -3.95
C GLU A 94 -13.86 -11.56 -5.04
N ILE A 95 -12.60 -11.38 -4.63
CA ILE A 95 -11.48 -11.27 -5.57
C ILE A 95 -11.31 -12.57 -6.39
N GLU A 96 -11.35 -13.73 -5.73
CA GLU A 96 -11.19 -15.04 -6.37
C GLU A 96 -12.34 -15.39 -7.34
N GLU A 97 -13.56 -14.96 -7.03
CA GLU A 97 -14.74 -15.25 -7.85
C GLU A 97 -14.90 -14.32 -9.07
N ASN A 98 -14.12 -13.24 -9.14
CA ASN A 98 -14.23 -12.21 -10.17
C ASN A 98 -12.92 -11.99 -10.93
N ASN A 99 -12.94 -11.08 -11.92
CA ASN A 99 -11.74 -10.68 -12.68
C ASN A 99 -10.88 -9.67 -11.90
N MET A 100 -10.49 -10.04 -10.69
CA MET A 100 -9.67 -9.26 -9.76
C MET A 100 -8.39 -10.04 -9.41
N ASN A 101 -7.44 -9.39 -8.75
CA ASN A 101 -6.22 -10.06 -8.31
C ASN A 101 -5.64 -9.41 -7.05
N ASN A 102 -4.92 -10.18 -6.25
CA ASN A 102 -4.16 -9.68 -5.12
C ASN A 102 -2.66 -9.78 -5.42
N VAL A 103 -1.97 -8.65 -5.40
CA VAL A 103 -0.52 -8.57 -5.59
C VAL A 103 0.13 -8.13 -4.30
N LEU A 104 0.99 -8.97 -3.73
CA LEU A 104 1.78 -8.63 -2.56
C LEU A 104 2.95 -7.71 -2.97
N LEU A 105 3.07 -6.58 -2.28
CA LEU A 105 4.17 -5.64 -2.39
C LEU A 105 4.99 -5.70 -1.10
N GLU A 106 6.28 -6.03 -1.22
CA GLU A 106 7.18 -6.25 -0.07
C GLU A 106 8.24 -5.14 0.07
N LYS A 107 8.41 -4.31 -0.97
CA LYS A 107 9.47 -3.30 -1.01
C LYS A 107 9.04 -2.05 -1.76
N ALA A 108 9.38 -0.88 -1.20
CA ALA A 108 9.22 0.39 -1.87
C ALA A 108 10.14 0.47 -3.10
N PRO A 109 9.62 0.75 -4.31
CA PRO A 109 10.43 0.84 -5.51
C PRO A 109 11.31 2.08 -5.49
N LYS A 110 12.47 2.01 -6.15
CA LYS A 110 13.21 3.21 -6.54
C LYS A 110 12.60 3.75 -7.82
N VAL A 111 12.34 5.05 -7.86
CA VAL A 111 11.68 5.69 -9.00
C VAL A 111 12.65 6.63 -9.68
N ALA A 112 12.76 6.53 -11.00
CA ALA A 112 13.42 7.53 -11.84
C ALA A 112 12.40 8.09 -12.85
N VAL A 113 12.38 9.40 -13.02
CA VAL A 113 11.55 10.09 -14.00
C VAL A 113 12.46 10.72 -15.05
N TYR A 114 12.15 10.46 -16.31
CA TYR A 114 12.86 11.04 -17.43
C TYR A 114 12.43 12.49 -17.64
N ILE A 115 13.26 13.45 -17.19
CA ILE A 115 12.93 14.87 -17.23
C ILE A 115 14.11 15.67 -17.78
N PRO A 116 13.94 16.42 -18.89
CA PRO A 116 14.97 17.32 -19.39
C PRO A 116 15.39 18.37 -18.34
N PRO A 117 16.67 18.82 -18.33
CA PRO A 117 17.16 19.79 -17.34
C PRO A 117 16.56 21.18 -17.52
N TYR A 118 15.96 21.46 -18.68
CA TYR A 118 15.32 22.72 -19.03
C TYR A 118 13.79 22.67 -18.93
N ALA A 119 13.20 21.57 -18.44
CA ALA A 119 11.77 21.49 -18.20
C ALA A 119 11.39 22.31 -16.95
N GLU A 120 10.32 23.10 -17.06
CA GLU A 120 9.80 23.82 -15.90
C GLU A 120 9.10 22.85 -14.93
N PRO A 121 9.05 23.15 -13.62
CA PRO A 121 8.50 22.22 -12.62
C PRO A 121 7.05 21.77 -12.87
N TRP A 122 6.24 22.57 -13.55
CA TRP A 122 4.84 22.24 -13.86
C TRP A 122 4.65 21.50 -15.19
N ASP A 123 5.71 21.33 -15.98
CA ASP A 123 5.64 20.71 -17.29
C ASP A 123 5.54 19.17 -17.21
N ASP A 124 5.84 18.58 -16.05
CA ASP A 124 5.82 17.13 -15.83
C ASP A 124 4.77 16.71 -14.80
N ALA A 125 3.67 16.13 -15.28
CA ALA A 125 2.58 15.67 -14.43
C ALA A 125 2.97 14.50 -13.52
N VAL A 126 3.95 13.68 -13.91
CA VAL A 126 4.42 12.54 -13.09
C VAL A 126 5.23 13.07 -11.91
N ALA A 127 6.14 14.01 -12.15
CA ALA A 127 6.89 14.69 -11.11
C ALA A 127 5.96 15.36 -10.10
N LEU A 128 4.98 16.14 -10.59
CA LEU A 128 3.98 16.78 -9.72
C LEU A 128 3.18 15.77 -8.88
N ALA A 129 2.78 14.64 -9.48
CA ALA A 129 2.05 13.60 -8.77
C ALA A 129 2.91 12.94 -7.68
N LEU A 130 4.18 12.62 -7.96
CA LEU A 130 5.12 12.03 -7.01
C LEU A 130 5.46 13.01 -5.87
N GLU A 131 5.71 14.28 -6.19
CA GLU A 131 5.93 15.34 -5.19
C GLU A 131 4.71 15.52 -4.29
N TYR A 132 3.51 15.55 -4.88
CA TYR A 132 2.28 15.62 -4.12
C TYR A 132 2.07 14.38 -3.26
N ALA A 133 2.37 13.18 -3.76
CA ALA A 133 2.31 11.94 -2.98
C ALA A 133 3.44 11.81 -1.93
N GLU A 134 4.45 12.70 -1.96
CA GLU A 134 5.67 12.60 -1.15
C GLU A 134 6.46 11.30 -1.41
N ILE A 135 6.49 10.85 -2.67
CA ILE A 135 7.28 9.69 -3.12
C ILE A 135 8.61 10.21 -3.71
N PRO A 136 9.77 9.77 -3.18
CA PRO A 136 11.06 10.19 -3.70
C PRO A 136 11.31 9.62 -5.10
N TYR A 137 11.93 10.43 -5.96
CA TYR A 137 12.32 10.02 -7.30
C TYR A 137 13.59 10.75 -7.74
N ASP A 138 14.33 10.11 -8.64
CA ASP A 138 15.48 10.72 -9.31
C ASP A 138 15.08 11.27 -10.67
N ARG A 139 15.65 12.42 -11.04
CA ARG A 139 15.54 12.95 -12.41
C ARG A 139 16.69 12.38 -13.24
N ILE A 140 16.34 11.76 -14.37
CA ILE A 140 17.31 11.25 -15.34
C ILE A 140 17.04 11.85 -16.71
N TYR A 141 18.09 12.00 -17.53
CA TYR A 141 17.97 12.46 -18.90
C TYR A 141 18.91 11.69 -19.84
N ASP A 142 19.00 12.09 -21.11
CA ASP A 142 19.80 11.44 -22.15
C ASP A 142 21.21 11.06 -21.68
N GLU A 143 21.95 11.99 -21.06
CA GLU A 143 23.31 11.72 -20.60
C GLU A 143 23.38 10.63 -19.51
N ASP A 144 22.43 10.61 -18.58
CA ASP A 144 22.39 9.60 -17.50
C ASP A 144 22.09 8.21 -18.08
N ILE A 145 21.15 8.13 -19.02
CA ILE A 145 20.79 6.89 -19.70
C ILE A 145 21.97 6.36 -20.51
N LEU A 146 22.63 7.22 -21.29
CA LEU A 146 23.81 6.86 -22.08
C LEU A 146 25.00 6.43 -21.21
N LYS A 147 25.08 6.91 -19.96
CA LYS A 147 26.06 6.47 -18.96
C LYS A 147 25.66 5.18 -18.23
N GLY A 148 24.50 4.61 -18.53
CA GLY A 148 24.04 3.33 -17.98
C GLY A 148 23.29 3.43 -16.65
N LYS A 149 22.90 4.63 -16.20
CA LYS A 149 22.27 4.84 -14.87
C LYS A 149 20.94 4.10 -14.69
N LEU A 150 20.28 3.69 -15.78
CA LEU A 150 19.01 2.96 -15.73
C LEU A 150 19.11 1.64 -14.97
N SER A 151 20.28 0.97 -14.98
CA SER A 151 20.48 -0.29 -14.26
C SER A 151 20.44 -0.16 -12.73
N GLU A 152 20.37 1.06 -12.19
CA GLU A 152 20.26 1.31 -10.75
C GLU A 152 18.82 1.17 -10.20
N TYR A 153 17.83 1.03 -11.10
CA TYR A 153 16.40 1.04 -10.81
C TYR A 153 15.67 -0.28 -11.15
N ASP A 154 16.42 -1.36 -11.42
CA ASP A 154 15.91 -2.73 -11.56
C ASP A 154 15.57 -3.38 -10.20
#